data_AF-A0A9D4FJ70-F1
#
_entry.id   AF-A0A9D4FJ70-F1
#
_cell.length_a   1.000
_cell.length_b   1.000
_cell.length_c   1.000
_cell.angle_alpha   90.00
_cell.angle_beta   90.00
_cell.angle_gamma   90.00
#
_symmetry.space_group_name_H-M   'P 1'
#
loop_
_entity.id
_entity.type
_entity.pdbx_description
1 polymer ?
#
loop_
_entity_poly.entity_id
_entity_poly.type
_entity_poly.pdbx_seq_one_letter_code
_entity_poly.pdbx_strand_id
1 'polypeptide(L)'
;MSRLQPLPEALFSDGRGSWHAFLTKFEINSGIYEWEDAEKRDYLCLCLTDKASQYYALVMDRKLELGYLEIVDKPERRFSYREMPETARVTFSGARQGNEE
;
A
#
# COMPACT_ATOMS: atom_id res chain seq x y z
N MET A 1 12.07 -25.65 4.45
CA MET A 1 10.76 -25.16 4.91
C MET A 1 11.04 -24.04 5.89
N SER A 2 10.97 -22.79 5.43
CA SER A 2 11.16 -21.62 6.29
C SER A 2 10.07 -21.60 7.36
N ARG A 3 10.47 -21.48 8.62
CA ARG A 3 9.55 -21.42 9.75
C ARG A 3 8.89 -20.05 9.73
N LEU A 4 7.60 -19.99 9.41
CA LEU A 4 6.83 -18.75 9.44
C LEU A 4 6.96 -18.11 10.83
N GLN A 5 7.50 -16.89 10.88
CA GLN A 5 7.65 -16.12 12.10
C GLN A 5 6.31 -15.44 12.44
N PRO A 6 5.98 -15.30 13.74
CA PRO A 6 4.75 -14.65 14.16
C PRO A 6 4.77 -13.18 13.72
N LEU A 7 3.76 -12.79 12.93
CA LEU A 7 3.59 -11.42 12.46
C LEU A 7 2.93 -10.55 13.55
N PRO A 8 3.46 -9.35 13.86
CA PRO A 8 2.79 -8.42 14.74
C PRO A 8 1.42 -8.02 14.21
N GLU A 9 0.42 -7.91 15.09
CA GLU A 9 -0.96 -7.53 14.72
C GLU A 9 -1.04 -6.14 14.04
N ALA A 10 -0.05 -5.28 14.32
CA ALA A 10 0.09 -3.97 13.69
C ALA A 10 0.44 -4.01 12.19
N LEU A 11 0.78 -5.18 11.64
CA LEU A 11 1.07 -5.39 10.23
C LEU A 11 -0.18 -5.77 9.41
N PHE A 12 -1.34 -6.01 10.03
CA PHE A 12 -2.52 -6.34 9.23
C PHE A 12 -3.16 -5.10 8.61
N SER A 13 -3.59 -5.21 7.35
CA SER A 13 -4.24 -4.12 6.61
C SER A 13 -5.45 -4.61 5.82
N ASP A 14 -6.58 -3.90 5.94
CA ASP A 14 -7.80 -4.13 5.16
C ASP A 14 -7.86 -3.26 3.89
N GLY A 15 -6.87 -2.38 3.71
CA GLY A 15 -6.79 -1.43 2.60
C GLY A 15 -7.65 -0.16 2.76
N ARG A 16 -8.22 0.11 3.94
CA ARG A 16 -8.92 1.39 4.23
C ARG A 16 -8.03 2.46 4.87
N GLY A 17 -6.95 2.06 5.53
CA GLY A 17 -5.95 2.96 6.10
C GLY A 17 -4.92 3.43 5.08
N SER A 18 -3.94 4.23 5.53
CA SER A 18 -2.83 4.67 4.67
C SER A 18 -1.99 3.47 4.26
N TRP A 19 -2.04 3.16 2.96
CA TRP A 19 -1.27 2.07 2.36
C TRP A 19 0.23 2.31 2.54
N HIS A 20 0.65 3.57 2.44
CA HIS A 20 2.04 3.97 2.68
C HIS A 20 2.47 3.64 4.11
N ALA A 21 1.68 3.97 5.13
CA ALA A 21 2.00 3.66 6.52
C ALA A 21 2.08 2.15 6.80
N PHE A 22 1.23 1.35 6.15
CA PHE A 22 1.31 -0.11 6.20
C PHE A 22 2.62 -0.61 5.58
N LEU A 23 2.94 -0.19 4.35
CA LEU A 23 4.17 -0.61 3.67
C LEU A 23 5.43 -0.22 4.43
N THR A 24 5.49 1.00 4.99
CA THR A 24 6.64 1.44 5.78
C THR A 24 6.89 0.49 6.96
N LYS A 25 5.83 0.11 7.69
CA LYS A 25 5.96 -0.83 8.81
C LYS A 25 6.37 -2.22 8.33
N PHE A 26 5.80 -2.66 7.21
CA PHE A 26 6.12 -3.95 6.60
C PHE A 26 7.59 -4.02 6.19
N GLU A 27 8.12 -3.00 5.51
CA GLU A 27 9.53 -2.94 5.10
C GLU A 27 10.47 -2.92 6.31
N ILE A 28 10.16 -2.13 7.33
CA ILE A 28 10.95 -2.09 8.57
C ILE A 28 11.01 -3.49 9.21
N ASN A 29 9.87 -4.18 9.33
CA ASN A 29 9.84 -5.55 9.88
C ASN A 29 10.62 -6.52 9.00
N SER A 30 10.46 -6.42 7.68
CA SER A 30 11.19 -7.27 6.74
C SER A 30 12.71 -7.09 6.86
N GLY A 31 13.18 -5.87 7.15
CA GLY A 31 14.60 -5.59 7.39
C GLY A 31 15.09 -6.11 8.74
N ILE A 32 14.27 -6.04 9.79
CA ILE A 32 14.61 -6.57 11.13
C ILE A 32 14.79 -8.08 11.11
N TYR A 33 13.95 -8.77 10.34
CA TYR A 33 13.94 -10.23 10.24
C TYR A 33 14.65 -10.76 8.99
N GLU A 34 15.31 -9.88 8.23
CA GLU A 34 16.10 -10.20 7.03
C GLU A 34 15.32 -11.04 6.00
N TRP A 35 14.05 -10.72 5.77
CA TRP A 35 13.20 -11.46 4.83
C TRP A 35 13.70 -11.32 3.40
N GLU A 36 13.81 -12.46 2.71
CA GLU A 36 14.05 -12.50 1.28
C GLU A 36 12.79 -12.11 0.49
N ASP A 37 12.93 -11.73 -0.79
CA ASP A 37 11.79 -11.31 -1.62
C ASP A 37 10.65 -12.34 -1.69
N ALA A 38 10.98 -13.63 -1.65
CA ALA A 38 10.00 -14.71 -1.59
C ALA A 38 9.21 -14.70 -0.27
N GLU A 39 9.91 -14.51 0.86
CA GLU A 39 9.29 -14.42 2.17
C GLU A 39 8.45 -13.14 2.31
N LYS A 40 8.95 -12.00 1.78
CA LYS A 40 8.18 -10.76 1.72
C LYS A 40 6.87 -10.96 0.95
N ARG A 41 6.87 -11.71 -0.15
CA ARG A 41 5.63 -12.04 -0.88
C ARG A 41 4.65 -12.84 -0.05
N ASP A 42 5.13 -13.89 0.62
CA ASP A 42 4.30 -14.76 1.43
C ASP A 42 3.73 -14.01 2.64
N TYR A 43 4.55 -13.26 3.37
CA TYR A 43 4.10 -12.45 4.50
C TYR A 43 3.19 -11.30 4.06
N LEU A 44 3.42 -10.70 2.89
CA LEU A 44 2.52 -9.69 2.35
C LEU A 44 1.13 -10.30 2.10
N CYS A 45 1.05 -11.52 1.58
CA CYS A 45 -0.24 -12.21 1.42
C CYS A 45 -0.94 -12.42 2.77
N LEU A 46 -0.21 -12.81 3.81
CA LEU A 46 -0.74 -13.09 5.15
C LEU A 46 -1.20 -11.83 5.89
N CYS A 47 -0.55 -10.68 5.66
CA CYS A 47 -0.88 -9.41 6.31
C CYS A 47 -2.14 -8.74 5.72
N LEU A 48 -2.57 -9.11 4.52
CA LEU A 48 -3.73 -8.48 3.88
C LEU A 48 -5.04 -9.15 4.31
N THR A 49 -6.05 -8.32 4.57
CA THR A 49 -7.37 -8.76 5.02
C THR A 49 -8.48 -8.13 4.17
N ASP A 50 -9.70 -8.68 4.27
CA ASP A 50 -10.92 -8.18 3.62
C ASP A 50 -10.74 -7.84 2.13
N LYS A 51 -10.86 -6.55 1.75
CA LYS A 51 -10.76 -6.09 0.37
C LYS A 51 -9.34 -6.12 -0.18
N ALA A 52 -8.33 -5.98 0.69
CA ALA A 52 -6.94 -5.99 0.27
C ALA A 52 -6.49 -7.40 -0.12
N SER A 53 -6.91 -8.43 0.62
CA SER A 53 -6.62 -9.83 0.26
C SER A 53 -7.34 -10.27 -1.02
N GLN A 54 -8.60 -9.85 -1.21
CA GLN A 54 -9.34 -10.10 -2.45
C GLN A 54 -8.65 -9.47 -3.67
N TYR A 55 -8.14 -8.24 -3.52
CA TYR A 55 -7.39 -7.60 -4.59
C TYR A 55 -6.08 -8.32 -4.90
N TYR A 56 -5.33 -8.68 -3.86
CA TYR A 56 -4.08 -9.43 -4.00
C TYR A 56 -4.29 -10.74 -4.76
N ALA A 57 -5.33 -11.51 -4.39
CA ALA A 57 -5.69 -12.75 -5.08
C ALA A 57 -5.96 -12.53 -6.58
N LEU A 58 -6.70 -11.46 -6.93
CA LEU A 58 -6.98 -11.11 -8.32
C LEU A 58 -5.73 -10.67 -9.11
N VAL A 59 -4.75 -10.07 -8.43
CA VAL A 59 -3.47 -9.70 -9.05
C VAL A 59 -2.61 -10.94 -9.31
N MET A 60 -2.58 -11.90 -8.37
CA MET A 60 -1.84 -13.16 -8.50
C MET A 60 -2.43 -14.09 -9.56
N ASP A 61 -3.77 -14.19 -9.63
CA ASP A 61 -4.47 -15.00 -10.63
C ASP A 61 -4.12 -14.60 -12.07
N ARG A 62 -3.91 -13.30 -12.30
CA ARG A 62 -3.60 -12.75 -13.63
C ARG A 62 -2.14 -12.87 -14.02
N LYS A 63 -1.21 -13.01 -13.07
CA LYS A 63 0.24 -13.12 -13.30
C LYS A 63 0.89 -13.88 -12.16
N LEU A 64 1.21 -15.16 -12.42
CA LEU A 64 1.83 -16.08 -11.45
C LEU A 64 3.27 -15.69 -11.04
N GLU A 65 3.95 -14.85 -11.82
CA GLU A 65 5.39 -14.57 -11.67
C GLU A 65 5.72 -13.13 -11.25
N LEU A 66 4.79 -12.41 -10.61
CA LEU A 66 5.10 -11.05 -10.15
C LEU A 66 6.10 -11.07 -9.00
N GLY A 67 7.16 -10.27 -9.13
CA GLY A 67 8.10 -9.98 -8.05
C GLY A 67 7.46 -9.10 -6.98
N TYR A 68 8.05 -9.08 -5.77
CA TYR A 68 7.56 -8.30 -4.63
C TYR A 68 7.29 -6.83 -4.98
N LEU A 69 8.21 -6.16 -5.67
CA LEU A 69 8.07 -4.76 -6.08
C LEU A 69 6.85 -4.50 -6.99
N GLU A 70 6.56 -5.39 -7.94
CA GLU A 70 5.38 -5.24 -8.81
C GLU A 70 4.06 -5.49 -8.05
N ILE A 71 4.11 -6.35 -7.04
CA ILE A 71 2.98 -6.64 -6.17
C ILE A 71 2.68 -5.45 -5.25
N VAL A 72 3.68 -4.65 -4.89
CA VAL A 72 3.53 -3.47 -4.02
C VAL A 72 3.09 -2.22 -4.78
N ASP A 73 3.56 -2.00 -6.02
CA ASP A 73 3.18 -0.83 -6.86
C ASP A 73 1.69 -0.83 -7.23
N LYS A 74 1.12 -1.99 -7.57
CA LYS A 74 -0.29 -2.12 -7.97
C LYS A 74 -1.32 -1.72 -6.90
N PRO A 75 -1.18 -2.13 -5.63
CA PRO A 75 -2.05 -1.70 -4.55
C PRO A 75 -1.76 -0.27 -4.12
N GLU A 76 -0.54 0.25 -4.24
CA GLU A 76 -0.26 1.68 -4.01
C GLU A 76 -1.11 2.55 -4.96
N ARG A 77 -1.14 2.22 -6.26
CA ARG A 77 -2.01 2.94 -7.21
C ARG A 77 -3.51 2.81 -6.92
N ARG A 78 -3.95 1.74 -6.25
CA ARG A 78 -5.38 1.49 -5.99
C ARG A 78 -5.86 2.07 -4.66
N PHE A 79 -5.05 1.93 -3.62
CA PHE A 79 -5.39 2.35 -2.26
C PHE A 79 -4.88 3.76 -1.96
N SER A 80 -3.72 4.18 -2.49
CA SER A 80 -3.24 5.55 -2.34
C SER A 80 -3.95 6.54 -3.26
N TYR A 81 -4.51 6.10 -4.40
CA TYR A 81 -5.41 6.96 -5.21
C TYR A 81 -6.70 7.33 -4.47
N ARG A 82 -7.09 6.52 -3.48
CA ARG A 82 -8.21 6.83 -2.58
C ARG A 82 -7.86 7.87 -1.51
N GLU A 83 -6.55 8.12 -1.30
CA GLU A 83 -6.02 9.19 -0.45
C GLU A 83 -5.94 10.54 -1.18
N MET A 84 -6.23 10.61 -2.50
CA MET A 84 -6.48 11.92 -3.12
C MET A 84 -7.81 12.45 -2.57
N PRO A 85 -7.79 13.55 -1.79
CA PRO A 85 -9.04 14.17 -1.40
C PRO A 85 -9.73 14.62 -2.68
N GLU A 86 -10.97 14.19 -2.89
CA GLU A 86 -11.88 14.70 -3.92
C GLU A 86 -12.15 16.22 -3.78
N THR A 87 -11.43 16.93 -2.90
CA THR A 87 -11.55 18.36 -2.61
C THR A 87 -10.34 19.21 -3.03
N ALA A 88 -9.38 18.70 -3.81
CA ALA A 88 -8.36 19.55 -4.45
C ALA A 88 -8.92 20.36 -5.66
N ARG A 89 -10.18 20.80 -5.59
CA ARG A 89 -10.77 21.80 -6.48
C ARG A 89 -11.23 22.99 -5.66
N VAL A 90 -10.33 23.58 -4.88
CA VAL A 90 -10.49 24.98 -4.49
C VAL A 90 -9.97 25.81 -5.65
N THR A 91 -10.92 26.18 -6.49
CA THR A 91 -10.84 27.16 -7.55
C THR A 91 -10.08 28.40 -7.08
N PHE A 92 -8.79 28.53 -7.42
CA PHE A 92 -8.07 29.81 -7.29
C PHE A 92 -8.50 30.71 -8.45
N SER A 93 -9.72 31.23 -8.36
CA SER A 93 -10.24 32.27 -9.26
C SER A 93 -10.76 33.40 -8.40
N GLY A 94 -9.87 34.32 -8.05
CA GLY A 94 -10.25 35.45 -7.21
C GLY A 94 -9.11 36.27 -6.66
N ALA A 95 -8.13 36.65 -7.47
CA ALA A 95 -7.26 37.79 -7.16
C ALA A 95 -7.33 38.78 -8.33
N ARG A 96 -8.53 39.34 -8.52
CA ARG A 96 -8.73 40.51 -9.38
C ARG A 96 -8.39 41.75 -8.55
N GLN A 97 -7.24 42.35 -8.86
CA GLN A 97 -7.04 43.78 -9.05
C GLN A 97 -7.51 44.78 -7.95
N GLY A 98 -6.53 45.44 -7.35
CA GLY A 98 -6.51 46.85 -6.94
C GLY A 98 -5.03 47.21 -6.83
N ASN A 99 -4.40 47.97 -7.73
CA ASN A 99 -4.56 49.38 -8.06
C ASN A 99 -4.71 50.28 -6.83
N GLU A 100 -3.60 50.54 -6.16
CA GLU A 100 -3.43 51.68 -5.27
C GLU A 100 -2.11 52.36 -5.63
N GLU A 101 -2.29 53.47 -6.36
CA GLU A 101 -1.48 54.70 -6.55
C GLU A 101 0.05 54.69 -6.40
#